data_AF-A0A0U5MJ53-F1
#
_entry.id   AF-A0A0U5MJ53-F1
#
_cell.length_a   1.000
_cell.length_b   1.000
_cell.length_c   1.000
_cell.angle_alpha   90.00
_cell.angle_beta   90.00
_cell.angle_gamma   90.00
#
_symmetry.space_group_name_H-M   'P 1'
#
loop_
_entity.id
_entity.type
_entity.pdbx_description
1 polymer ?
#
loop_
_entity_poly.entity_id
_entity_poly.type
_entity_poly.pdbx_seq_one_letter_code
_entity_poly.pdbx_strand_id
1 'polypeptide(L)'
;MFRAAIVLALVLTPVAALAAKPKKCFSTTEIKAEQEVRQGIFLREAANRCNERLLPGARDRWQKIEGANGAKFRSAVDRRQKAWQREFPDDWKYQINYADGRLVTYARNISLTEGFCDNIDDLLQTIEKRGFAAFTKLSKVVRNQVTDDYKVCQ
;
A
#
# COMPACT_ATOMS: atom_id res chain seq x y z
N MET A 1 -54.43 -41.02 8.17
CA MET A 1 -54.89 -40.06 7.14
C MET A 1 -54.37 -38.68 7.54
N PHE A 2 -53.67 -38.01 6.61
CA PHE A 2 -53.26 -36.58 6.56
C PHE A 2 -52.54 -35.97 7.79
N ARG A 3 -51.20 -35.80 7.75
CA ARG A 3 -50.40 -34.73 7.11
C ARG A 3 -50.67 -33.33 7.65
N ALA A 4 -49.70 -32.78 8.39
CA ALA A 4 -49.43 -31.34 8.41
C ALA A 4 -47.93 -31.12 8.68
N ALA A 5 -47.13 -31.17 7.61
CA ALA A 5 -45.76 -30.69 7.63
C ALA A 5 -45.78 -29.16 7.54
N ILE A 6 -45.32 -28.47 8.59
CA ILE A 6 -45.12 -27.02 8.57
C ILE A 6 -43.85 -26.77 7.75
N VAL A 7 -44.04 -26.38 6.49
CA VAL A 7 -42.98 -25.88 5.62
C VAL A 7 -42.61 -24.49 6.09
N LEU A 8 -41.52 -24.39 6.84
CA LEU A 8 -40.90 -23.11 7.18
C LEU A 8 -40.24 -22.55 5.91
N ALA A 9 -40.98 -21.74 5.17
CA ALA A 9 -40.46 -20.99 4.04
C ALA A 9 -39.47 -19.93 4.55
N LEU A 10 -38.19 -20.31 4.60
CA LEU A 10 -37.07 -19.39 4.67
C LEU A 10 -37.13 -18.51 3.42
N VAL A 11 -37.68 -17.31 3.61
CA VAL A 11 -37.64 -16.20 2.66
C VAL A 11 -36.16 -15.88 2.41
N LEU A 12 -35.57 -16.54 1.41
CA LEU A 12 -34.36 -16.12 0.75
C LEU A 12 -34.68 -14.88 -0.08
N THR A 13 -34.94 -13.75 0.58
CA THR A 13 -34.81 -12.47 -0.11
C THR A 13 -33.32 -12.30 -0.42
N PRO A 14 -32.93 -12.15 -1.70
CA PRO A 14 -31.61 -11.66 -2.00
C PRO A 14 -31.60 -10.25 -1.42
N VAL A 15 -30.90 -10.07 -0.30
CA VAL A 15 -30.41 -8.74 0.06
C VAL A 15 -29.44 -8.41 -1.06
N ALA A 16 -29.97 -7.84 -2.14
CA ALA A 16 -29.18 -7.10 -3.09
C ALA A 16 -28.48 -6.06 -2.23
N ALA A 17 -27.23 -6.34 -1.88
CA ALA A 17 -26.36 -5.40 -1.24
C ALA A 17 -26.31 -4.23 -2.21
N LEU A 18 -27.12 -3.21 -1.94
CA LEU A 18 -27.05 -1.92 -2.58
C LEU A 18 -25.61 -1.49 -2.39
N ALA A 19 -24.80 -1.68 -3.45
CA ALA A 19 -23.42 -1.29 -3.46
C ALA A 19 -23.42 0.21 -3.14
N ALA A 20 -22.99 0.53 -1.92
CA ALA A 20 -22.96 1.90 -1.45
C ALA A 20 -22.16 2.71 -2.49
N LYS A 21 -22.72 3.84 -2.93
CA LYS A 21 -22.07 4.68 -3.93
C LYS A 21 -20.63 4.99 -3.46
N PRO A 22 -19.63 4.92 -4.35
CA PRO A 22 -18.26 5.28 -4.03
C PRO A 22 -18.20 6.67 -3.38
N LYS A 23 -17.58 6.76 -2.22
CA LYS A 23 -17.42 8.02 -1.47
C LYS A 23 -16.17 8.79 -1.89
N LYS A 24 -15.30 8.16 -2.68
CA LYS A 24 -13.98 8.65 -3.10
C LYS A 24 -13.09 8.99 -1.90
N CYS A 25 -13.15 8.15 -0.86
CA CYS A 25 -12.39 8.32 0.36
C CYS A 25 -11.93 6.97 0.92
N PHE A 26 -10.82 6.98 1.68
CA PHE A 26 -10.29 5.81 2.35
C PHE A 26 -10.50 5.89 3.85
N SER A 27 -10.79 4.74 4.47
CA SER A 27 -10.78 4.59 5.93
C SER A 27 -9.35 4.64 6.49
N THR A 28 -9.19 4.89 7.79
CA THR A 28 -7.87 4.97 8.44
C THR A 28 -6.99 3.74 8.20
N THR A 29 -7.59 2.54 8.15
CA THR A 29 -6.85 1.28 7.94
C THR A 29 -6.41 1.11 6.48
N GLU A 30 -7.14 1.68 5.53
CA GLU A 30 -6.80 1.70 4.10
C GLU A 30 -5.75 2.75 3.81
N ILE A 31 -5.83 3.91 4.45
CA ILE A 31 -4.79 4.94 4.40
C ILE A 31 -3.47 4.39 4.90
N LYS A 32 -3.49 3.64 6.01
CA LYS A 32 -2.28 2.99 6.53
C LYS A 32 -1.68 2.02 5.50
N ALA A 33 -2.51 1.23 4.83
CA ALA A 33 -2.05 0.30 3.79
C ALA A 33 -1.51 1.05 2.57
N GLU A 34 -2.15 2.13 2.13
CA GLU A 34 -1.67 3.01 1.06
C GLU A 34 -0.30 3.59 1.40
N GLN A 35 -0.13 4.10 2.62
CA GLN A 35 1.15 4.62 3.12
C GLN A 35 2.24 3.54 3.12
N GLU A 36 1.94 2.34 3.60
CA GLU A 36 2.86 1.20 3.59
C GLU A 36 3.27 0.83 2.15
N VAL A 37 2.33 0.70 1.22
CA VAL A 37 2.65 0.36 -0.17
C VAL A 37 3.51 1.43 -0.83
N ARG A 38 3.17 2.71 -0.65
CA ARG A 38 3.97 3.84 -1.16
C ARG A 38 5.37 3.84 -0.59
N GLN A 39 5.52 3.68 0.72
CA GLN A 39 6.85 3.62 1.33
C GLN A 39 7.68 2.46 0.76
N GLY A 40 7.06 1.30 0.51
CA GLY A 40 7.72 0.16 -0.13
C GLY A 40 8.19 0.48 -1.55
N ILE A 41 7.34 1.11 -2.38
CA ILE A 41 7.70 1.52 -3.75
C ILE A 41 8.86 2.52 -3.72
N PHE A 42 8.79 3.53 -2.85
CA PHE A 42 9.85 4.53 -2.70
C PHE A 42 11.18 3.89 -2.31
N LEU A 43 11.21 3.04 -1.27
CA LEU A 43 12.43 2.39 -0.81
C LEU A 43 13.01 1.45 -1.87
N ARG A 44 12.17 0.73 -2.61
CA ARG A 44 12.63 -0.11 -3.73
C ARG A 44 13.36 0.72 -4.77
N GLU A 45 12.75 1.81 -5.22
CA GLU A 45 13.33 2.66 -6.25
C GLU A 45 14.59 3.37 -5.74
N ALA A 46 14.55 3.93 -4.52
CA ALA A 46 15.69 4.61 -3.92
C ALA A 46 16.88 3.66 -3.68
N ALA A 47 16.64 2.45 -3.16
CA ALA A 47 17.66 1.43 -2.96
C ALA A 47 18.29 1.00 -4.29
N ASN A 48 17.49 0.81 -5.35
CA ASN A 48 18.01 0.50 -6.68
C ASN A 48 18.95 1.59 -7.20
N ARG A 49 18.56 2.87 -7.06
CA ARG A 49 19.38 4.01 -7.52
C ARG A 49 20.69 4.13 -6.75
N CYS A 50 20.65 3.94 -5.43
CA CYS A 50 21.86 3.99 -4.61
C CYS A 50 22.79 2.79 -4.85
N ASN A 51 22.24 1.61 -5.18
CA ASN A 51 22.99 0.37 -5.36
C ASN A 51 24.09 0.44 -6.43
N GLU A 52 23.87 1.21 -7.49
CA GLU A 52 24.78 1.22 -8.63
C GLU A 52 26.12 1.90 -8.34
N ARG A 53 26.17 2.82 -7.37
CA ARG A 53 27.35 3.68 -7.16
C ARG A 53 27.67 3.96 -5.70
N LEU A 54 26.70 4.38 -4.90
CA LEU A 54 26.95 5.01 -3.60
C LEU A 54 26.63 4.09 -2.41
N LEU A 55 25.80 3.06 -2.60
CA LEU A 55 25.47 2.09 -1.57
C LEU A 55 25.34 0.67 -2.17
N PRO A 56 26.44 0.04 -2.61
CA PRO A 56 26.40 -1.32 -3.15
C PRO A 56 25.74 -2.31 -2.19
N GLY A 57 24.81 -3.11 -2.69
CA GLY A 57 24.03 -4.07 -1.90
C GLY A 57 22.71 -3.52 -1.33
N ALA A 58 22.41 -2.23 -1.50
CA ALA A 58 21.14 -1.63 -1.07
C ALA A 58 19.91 -2.36 -1.65
N ARG A 59 19.97 -2.72 -2.94
CA ARG A 59 18.88 -3.45 -3.62
C ARG A 59 18.63 -4.79 -2.95
N ASP A 60 19.69 -5.55 -2.70
CA ASP A 60 19.59 -6.92 -2.18
C ASP A 60 19.11 -6.90 -0.73
N ARG A 61 19.53 -5.89 0.05
CA ARG A 61 19.00 -5.65 1.40
C ARG A 61 17.50 -5.34 1.40
N TRP A 62 17.06 -4.47 0.49
CA TRP A 62 15.63 -4.20 0.34
C TRP A 62 14.85 -5.47 -0.06
N GLN A 63 15.36 -6.25 -1.03
CA GLN A 63 14.74 -7.53 -1.41
C GLN A 63 14.66 -8.52 -0.25
N LYS A 64 15.69 -8.59 0.61
CA LYS A 64 15.70 -9.42 1.82
C LYS A 64 14.63 -8.97 2.82
N ILE A 65 14.48 -7.66 3.02
CA ILE A 65 13.42 -7.07 3.86
C ILE A 65 12.04 -7.43 3.30
N GLU A 66 11.83 -7.28 1.98
CA GLU A 66 10.58 -7.63 1.30
C GLU A 66 10.27 -9.12 1.46
N GLY A 67 11.24 -10.00 1.21
CA GLY A 67 11.10 -11.44 1.35
C GLY A 67 10.73 -11.86 2.77
N ALA A 68 11.42 -11.33 3.78
CA ALA A 68 11.17 -11.64 5.19
C ALA A 68 9.78 -11.18 5.68
N ASN A 69 9.15 -10.22 4.99
CA ASN A 69 7.85 -9.66 5.36
C ASN A 69 6.79 -9.82 4.27
N GLY A 70 6.97 -10.74 3.32
CA GLY A 70 6.16 -10.82 2.11
C GLY A 70 4.65 -10.94 2.36
N ALA A 71 4.24 -11.67 3.39
CA ALA A 71 2.82 -11.78 3.77
C ALA A 71 2.21 -10.43 4.22
N LYS A 72 2.98 -9.62 4.96
CA LYS A 72 2.54 -8.30 5.44
C LYS A 72 2.45 -7.30 4.29
N PHE A 73 3.46 -7.28 3.41
CA PHE A 73 3.43 -6.47 2.20
C PHE A 73 2.26 -6.84 1.28
N ARG A 74 2.02 -8.13 1.05
CA ARG A 74 0.87 -8.61 0.27
C ARG A 74 -0.45 -8.14 0.89
N SER A 75 -0.60 -8.26 2.20
CA SER A 75 -1.80 -7.80 2.90
C SER A 75 -2.06 -6.29 2.72
N ALA A 76 -1.01 -5.47 2.74
CA ALA A 76 -1.12 -4.03 2.49
C ALA A 76 -1.52 -3.76 1.03
N VAL A 77 -0.91 -4.44 0.06
CA VAL A 77 -1.26 -4.33 -1.37
C VAL A 77 -2.70 -4.73 -1.63
N ASP A 78 -3.16 -5.85 -1.09
CA ASP A 78 -4.53 -6.33 -1.27
C ASP A 78 -5.55 -5.35 -0.68
N ARG A 79 -5.25 -4.79 0.51
CA ARG A 79 -6.12 -3.80 1.14
C ARG A 79 -6.19 -2.52 0.33
N ARG A 80 -5.05 -2.04 -0.14
CA ARG A 80 -4.95 -0.90 -1.06
C ARG A 80 -5.82 -1.13 -2.30
N GLN A 81 -5.61 -2.24 -3.00
CA GLN A 81 -6.33 -2.54 -4.24
C GLN A 81 -7.84 -2.58 -4.02
N LYS A 82 -8.32 -3.22 -2.95
CA LYS A 82 -9.74 -3.26 -2.60
C LYS A 82 -10.32 -1.86 -2.33
N ALA A 83 -9.56 -0.99 -1.67
CA ALA A 83 -9.98 0.39 -1.42
C ALA A 83 -10.11 1.18 -2.74
N TRP A 84 -9.09 1.14 -3.60
CA TRP A 84 -9.13 1.78 -4.92
C TRP A 84 -10.27 1.24 -5.79
N GLN A 85 -10.46 -0.08 -5.85
CA GLN A 85 -11.55 -0.72 -6.59
C GLN A 85 -12.93 -0.26 -6.13
N ARG A 86 -13.13 -0.14 -4.81
CA ARG A 86 -14.40 0.28 -4.24
C ARG A 86 -14.69 1.76 -4.53
N GLU A 87 -13.67 2.61 -4.41
CA GLU A 87 -13.85 4.06 -4.47
C GLU A 87 -13.78 4.65 -5.89
N PHE A 88 -13.18 3.90 -6.82
CA PHE A 88 -12.95 4.31 -8.22
C PHE A 88 -13.26 3.16 -9.20
N PRO A 89 -14.47 2.59 -9.20
CA PRO A 89 -14.76 1.32 -9.88
C PRO A 89 -14.47 1.33 -11.38
N ASP A 90 -14.64 2.47 -12.05
CA ASP A 90 -14.50 2.59 -13.51
C ASP A 90 -13.03 2.67 -13.97
N ASP A 91 -12.13 3.20 -13.13
CA ASP A 91 -10.77 3.56 -13.53
C ASP A 91 -9.69 3.29 -12.46
N TRP A 92 -10.00 2.51 -11.41
CA TRP A 92 -9.09 2.27 -10.28
C TRP A 92 -7.68 1.83 -10.69
N LYS A 93 -7.55 1.03 -11.76
CA LYS A 93 -6.25 0.58 -12.29
C LYS A 93 -5.45 1.75 -12.85
N TYR A 94 -6.10 2.66 -13.56
CA TYR A 94 -5.45 3.85 -14.07
C TYR A 94 -5.02 4.75 -12.91
N GLN A 95 -5.92 4.97 -11.94
CA GLN A 95 -5.65 5.82 -10.78
C GLN A 95 -4.49 5.30 -9.91
N ILE A 96 -4.48 4.00 -9.58
CA ILE A 96 -3.39 3.40 -8.78
C ILE A 96 -2.06 3.45 -9.53
N ASN A 97 -2.05 3.18 -10.85
CA ASN A 97 -0.85 3.26 -11.67
C ASN A 97 -0.34 4.69 -11.80
N TYR A 98 -1.23 5.67 -11.91
CA TYR A 98 -0.87 7.08 -11.96
C TYR A 98 -0.27 7.56 -10.63
N ALA A 99 -0.85 7.14 -9.51
CA ALA A 99 -0.30 7.40 -8.18
C ALA A 99 1.09 6.77 -7.99
N ASP A 100 1.27 5.50 -8.38
CA ASP A 100 2.55 4.80 -8.29
C ASP A 100 3.60 5.39 -9.23
N GLY A 101 3.21 5.75 -10.44
CA GLY A 101 4.08 6.37 -11.44
C GLY A 101 4.67 7.69 -10.95
N ARG A 102 3.86 8.58 -10.37
CA ARG A 102 4.36 9.84 -9.79
C ARG A 102 5.35 9.61 -8.66
N LEU A 103 5.12 8.60 -7.83
CA LEU A 103 6.04 8.26 -6.75
C LEU A 103 7.39 7.76 -7.27
N VAL A 104 7.37 6.88 -8.28
CA VAL A 104 8.58 6.39 -8.94
C VAL A 104 9.33 7.54 -9.61
N THR A 105 8.64 8.41 -10.35
CA THR A 105 9.23 9.60 -10.97
C THR A 105 9.84 10.53 -9.93
N TYR A 106 9.14 10.80 -8.82
CA TYR A 106 9.66 11.59 -7.71
C TYR A 106 10.96 10.97 -7.16
N ALA A 107 10.95 9.68 -6.84
CA ALA A 107 12.12 8.98 -6.33
C ALA A 107 13.30 9.01 -7.32
N ARG A 108 13.06 8.99 -8.64
CA ARG A 108 14.08 9.08 -9.69
C ARG A 108 14.64 10.48 -9.90
N ASN A 109 13.85 11.52 -9.65
CA ASN A 109 14.25 12.91 -9.83
C ASN A 109 15.04 13.49 -8.65
N ILE A 110 15.05 12.83 -7.49
CA ILE A 110 15.92 13.22 -6.37
C ILE A 110 17.38 13.11 -6.81
N SER A 111 18.18 14.14 -6.60
CA SER A 111 19.62 14.12 -6.89
C SER A 111 20.31 13.00 -6.14
N LEU A 112 21.04 12.14 -6.87
CA LEU A 112 21.79 11.04 -6.29
C LEU A 112 23.07 11.59 -5.64
N THR A 113 23.07 11.67 -4.32
CA THR A 113 24.17 12.21 -3.50
C THR A 113 24.52 11.21 -2.39
N GLU A 114 25.71 11.33 -1.80
CA GLU A 114 26.11 10.52 -0.65
C GLU A 114 25.09 10.64 0.49
N GLY A 115 24.75 11.87 0.89
CA GLY A 115 23.76 12.08 1.96
C GLY A 115 22.37 11.51 1.67
N PHE A 116 21.94 11.47 0.40
CA PHE A 116 20.71 10.76 0.04
C PHE A 116 20.85 9.25 0.28
N CYS A 117 21.95 8.65 -0.17
CA CYS A 117 22.16 7.21 -0.02
C CYS A 117 22.47 6.80 1.42
N ASP A 118 23.10 7.65 2.22
CA ASP A 118 23.28 7.45 3.67
C ASP A 118 21.93 7.44 4.40
N ASN A 119 21.02 8.34 4.02
CA ASN A 119 19.66 8.31 4.55
C ASN A 119 18.92 7.02 4.16
N ILE A 120 19.05 6.57 2.90
CA ILE A 120 18.49 5.27 2.49
C ILE A 120 19.11 4.13 3.28
N ASP A 121 20.42 4.16 3.53
CA ASP A 121 21.10 3.17 4.36
C ASP A 121 20.53 3.13 5.78
N ASP A 122 20.38 4.29 6.45
CA ASP A 122 19.81 4.37 7.80
C ASP A 122 18.37 3.83 7.86
N LEU A 123 17.55 4.14 6.85
CA LEU A 123 16.19 3.60 6.75
C LEU A 123 16.22 2.07 6.61
N LEU A 124 17.05 1.52 5.72
CA LEU A 124 17.18 0.08 5.54
C LEU A 124 17.70 -0.61 6.81
N GLN A 125 18.75 -0.06 7.43
CA GLN A 125 19.30 -0.58 8.69
C GLN A 125 18.27 -0.55 9.82
N THR A 126 17.50 0.54 9.93
CA THR A 126 16.44 0.67 10.93
C THR A 126 15.38 -0.41 10.73
N ILE A 127 14.97 -0.68 9.50
CA ILE A 127 13.99 -1.72 9.18
C ILE A 127 14.56 -3.13 9.44
N GLU A 128 15.81 -3.38 9.09
CA GLU A 128 16.46 -4.67 9.38
C GLU A 128 16.55 -4.94 10.89
N LYS A 129 16.94 -3.93 11.68
CA LYS A 129 17.13 -4.06 13.13
C LYS A 129 15.80 -4.16 13.88
N ARG A 130 14.78 -3.41 13.47
CA ARG A 130 13.51 -3.25 14.23
C ARG A 130 12.31 -3.91 13.55
N GLY A 131 12.51 -4.50 12.38
CA GLY A 131 11.50 -5.23 11.62
C GLY A 131 10.36 -4.35 11.07
N PHE A 132 9.28 -5.02 10.67
CA PHE A 132 8.13 -4.40 9.98
C PHE A 132 7.43 -3.29 10.79
N ALA A 133 7.51 -3.32 12.12
CA ALA A 133 6.93 -2.26 12.95
C ALA A 133 7.63 -0.92 12.73
N ALA A 134 8.96 -0.92 12.56
CA ALA A 134 9.70 0.28 12.20
C ALA A 134 9.35 0.76 10.79
N PHE A 135 9.26 -0.15 9.82
CA PHE A 135 8.76 0.16 8.48
C PHE A 135 7.38 0.86 8.53
N THR A 136 6.45 0.29 9.29
CA THR A 136 5.10 0.85 9.49
C THR A 136 5.10 2.23 10.15
N LYS A 137 6.09 2.51 11.01
CA LYS A 137 6.25 3.83 11.63
C LYS A 137 6.79 4.83 10.60
N LEU A 138 7.81 4.43 9.85
CA LEU A 138 8.43 5.25 8.80
C LEU A 138 7.44 5.62 7.70
N SER A 139 6.58 4.69 7.28
CA SER A 139 5.57 4.94 6.24
C SER A 139 4.56 6.05 6.59
N LYS A 140 4.41 6.39 7.87
CA LYS A 140 3.53 7.50 8.33
C LYS A 140 4.21 8.86 8.31
N VAL A 141 5.54 8.88 8.44
CA VAL A 141 6.32 10.11 8.66
C VAL A 141 6.86 10.64 7.35
N VAL A 142 7.28 9.76 6.44
CA VAL A 142 7.79 10.19 5.15
C VAL A 142 6.61 10.65 4.29
N ARG A 143 6.50 11.97 4.11
CA ARG A 143 5.51 12.61 3.22
C ARG A 143 5.91 12.38 1.77
N ASN A 144 5.69 11.16 1.31
CA ASN A 144 5.81 10.79 -0.10
C ASN A 144 4.66 11.52 -0.81
N GLN A 145 4.98 12.65 -1.45
CA GLN A 145 4.06 13.67 -1.99
C GLN A 145 2.90 13.08 -2.81
N VAL A 146 1.84 12.60 -2.18
CA VAL A 146 0.47 12.65 -2.72
C VAL A 146 -0.57 12.42 -1.62
N THR A 147 -0.57 13.30 -0.63
CA THR A 147 -1.70 13.43 0.31
C THR A 147 -2.98 13.91 -0.38
N ASP A 148 -2.91 14.29 -1.66
CA ASP A 148 -4.01 14.91 -2.41
C ASP A 148 -4.80 13.90 -3.29
N ASP A 149 -4.37 12.63 -3.35
CA ASP A 149 -4.97 11.62 -4.22
C ASP A 149 -6.25 10.97 -3.67
N TYR A 150 -6.42 11.01 -2.35
CA TYR A 150 -7.53 10.38 -1.67
C TYR A 150 -7.89 11.17 -0.42
N LYS A 151 -9.18 11.27 -0.13
CA LYS A 151 -9.68 11.91 1.09
C LYS A 151 -9.77 10.90 2.22
N VAL A 152 -9.60 11.34 3.47
CA VAL A 152 -9.98 10.56 4.64
C VAL A 152 -11.50 10.48 4.68
N CYS A 153 -12.07 9.28 4.82
CA CYS A 153 -13.51 9.17 5.07
C CYS A 153 -13.85 9.81 6.42
N GLN A 154 -14.72 10.82 6.39
CA GLN A 154 -15.35 11.39 7.58
C GLN A 154 -16.61 10.59 7.94
#